data_AF-A0A362XD46-F1
#
_entry.id   AF-A0A362XD46-F1
#
_cell.length_a   1.000
_cell.length_b   1.000
_cell.length_c   1.000
_cell.angle_alpha   90.00
_cell.angle_beta   90.00
_cell.angle_gamma   90.00
#
_symmetry.space_group_name_H-M   'P 1'
#
loop_
_entity.id
_entity.type
_entity.pdbx_description
1 polymer ?
#
loop_
_entity_poly.entity_id
_entity_poly.type
_entity_poly.pdbx_seq_one_letter_code
_entity_poly.pdbx_strand_id
1 'polypeptide(L)'
;MKTISSVVESVIHRKPFLQSALAEGIINLTSLSRQIRPEIESYLGKEVREGAIVMALKRLSEHLEFRATHKIVKVLKNIGEITVRSSLVDFTFLTSESILEKQAQLMREIHRNPDVFYTSSRGVNEINIVVSDRLERYIEELFSEERMTQKVTNLASVTVKLPHENVTVPGVYYFIFQR
;
A
#
# COMPACT_ATOMS: atom_id res chain seq x y z
N MET A 1 -22.44 9.51 -26.16
CA MET A 1 -21.39 9.76 -27.17
C MET A 1 -20.08 10.04 -26.44
N LYS A 2 -19.01 9.26 -26.66
CA LYS A 2 -17.73 9.46 -25.96
C LYS A 2 -17.04 10.71 -26.53
N THR A 3 -16.67 11.66 -25.67
CA THR A 3 -15.91 12.86 -26.05
C THR A 3 -14.42 12.62 -25.84
N ILE A 4 -13.56 13.38 -26.52
CA ILE A 4 -12.11 13.34 -26.31
C ILE A 4 -11.78 13.55 -24.83
N SER A 5 -12.42 14.53 -24.17
CA SER A 5 -12.24 14.79 -22.74
C SER A 5 -12.60 13.59 -21.87
N SER A 6 -13.75 12.94 -22.09
CA SER A 6 -14.16 11.77 -21.32
C SER A 6 -13.21 10.56 -21.49
N VAL A 7 -12.65 10.39 -22.69
CA VAL A 7 -11.71 9.29 -22.96
C VAL A 7 -10.34 9.60 -22.35
N VAL A 8 -9.85 10.84 -22.50
CA VAL A 8 -8.61 11.31 -21.84
C VAL A 8 -8.70 11.12 -20.34
N GLU A 9 -9.80 11.53 -19.72
CA GLU A 9 -10.03 11.34 -18.28
C GLU A 9 -9.99 9.85 -17.90
N SER A 10 -10.69 8.98 -18.65
CA SER A 10 -10.66 7.53 -18.41
C SER A 10 -9.27 6.92 -18.55
N VAL A 11 -8.46 7.37 -19.52
CA VAL A 11 -7.10 6.87 -19.75
C VAL A 11 -6.17 7.31 -18.61
N ILE A 12 -6.29 8.55 -18.13
CA ILE A 12 -5.50 9.07 -17.02
C ILE A 12 -5.90 8.41 -15.70
N HIS A 13 -7.20 8.17 -15.46
CA HIS A 13 -7.68 7.53 -14.23
C HIS A 13 -7.17 6.10 -14.04
N ARG A 14 -6.92 5.39 -15.15
CA ARG A 14 -6.31 4.05 -15.13
C ARG A 14 -4.80 4.06 -14.85
N LYS A 15 -4.17 5.23 -14.81
CA LYS A 15 -2.72 5.41 -14.64
C LYS A 15 -2.44 6.40 -13.49
N PRO A 16 -2.52 5.96 -12.22
CA PRO A 16 -2.44 6.85 -11.04
C PRO A 16 -1.18 7.72 -10.97
N PHE A 17 -0.04 7.23 -11.46
CA PHE A 17 1.21 7.99 -11.52
C PHE A 17 1.11 9.20 -12.47
N LEU A 18 0.43 9.05 -13.63
CA LEU A 18 0.17 10.17 -14.54
C LEU A 18 -0.82 11.14 -13.94
N GLN A 19 -1.85 10.66 -13.24
CA GLN A 19 -2.81 11.52 -12.56
C GLN A 19 -2.12 12.41 -11.51
N SER A 20 -1.18 11.85 -10.74
CA SER A 20 -0.42 12.57 -9.71
C SER A 20 0.52 13.60 -10.34
N ALA A 21 1.32 13.19 -11.32
CA ALA A 21 2.26 14.09 -11.99
C ALA A 21 1.55 15.15 -12.86
N LEU A 22 0.33 14.87 -13.35
CA LEU A 22 -0.53 15.86 -14.02
C LEU A 22 -1.09 16.89 -13.03
N ALA A 23 -1.45 16.46 -11.81
CA ALA A 23 -1.90 17.34 -10.74
C ALA A 23 -0.76 18.18 -10.12
N GLU A 24 0.49 17.72 -10.19
CA GLU A 24 1.65 18.49 -9.72
C GLU A 24 2.19 19.46 -10.79
N GLY A 25 1.63 19.44 -12.01
CA GLY A 25 2.08 20.29 -13.11
C GLY A 25 3.46 19.94 -13.67
N ILE A 26 4.03 18.78 -13.30
CA ILE A 26 5.38 18.36 -13.70
C ILE A 26 5.44 17.61 -15.04
N ILE A 27 4.28 17.23 -15.59
CA ILE A 27 4.20 16.52 -16.88
C ILE A 27 4.27 17.48 -18.07
N ASN A 28 5.09 17.12 -19.06
CA ASN A 28 5.01 17.70 -20.40
C ASN A 28 3.75 17.20 -21.15
N LEU A 29 2.72 18.05 -21.25
CA LEU A 29 1.43 17.69 -21.84
C LEU A 29 1.52 17.28 -23.32
N THR A 30 2.42 17.89 -24.08
CA THR A 30 2.63 17.58 -25.52
C THR A 30 3.22 16.20 -25.71
N SER A 31 4.26 15.86 -24.93
CA SER A 31 4.84 14.51 -24.94
C SER A 31 3.83 13.47 -24.48
N LEU A 32 3.07 13.76 -23.41
CA LEU A 32 2.02 12.85 -22.95
C LEU A 32 0.93 12.66 -24.01
N SER A 33 0.49 13.73 -24.70
CA SER A 33 -0.55 13.62 -25.74
C SER A 33 -0.14 12.71 -26.88
N ARG A 34 1.13 12.74 -27.32
CA ARG A 34 1.63 11.83 -28.37
C ARG A 34 1.62 10.37 -27.91
N GLN A 35 2.00 10.13 -26.66
CA GLN A 35 2.06 8.80 -26.09
C GLN A 35 0.68 8.16 -25.93
N ILE A 36 -0.34 8.93 -25.51
CA ILE A 36 -1.70 8.40 -25.28
C ILE A 36 -2.62 8.48 -26.50
N ARG A 37 -2.23 9.21 -27.57
CA ARG A 37 -3.04 9.38 -28.78
C ARG A 37 -3.50 8.05 -29.39
N PRO A 38 -2.64 7.02 -29.60
CA PRO A 38 -3.08 5.77 -30.20
C PRO A 38 -4.18 5.06 -29.39
N GLU A 39 -4.08 5.11 -28.05
CA GLU A 39 -5.08 4.55 -27.14
C GLU A 39 -6.41 5.33 -27.26
N ILE A 40 -6.35 6.67 -27.31
CA ILE A 40 -7.55 7.52 -27.45
C ILE A 40 -8.24 7.30 -28.80
N GLU A 41 -7.48 7.21 -29.89
CA GLU A 41 -8.02 6.97 -31.24
C GLU A 41 -8.69 5.60 -31.34
N SER A 42 -8.09 4.59 -30.72
CA SER A 42 -8.71 3.25 -30.60
C SER A 42 -10.05 3.30 -29.88
N TYR A 43 -10.17 4.06 -28.78
CA TYR A 43 -11.43 4.21 -28.04
C TYR A 43 -12.51 5.00 -28.78
N LEU A 44 -12.12 5.96 -29.62
CA LEU A 44 -13.04 6.85 -30.34
C LEU A 44 -13.36 6.37 -31.76
N GLY A 45 -12.58 5.44 -32.31
CA GLY A 45 -12.74 4.93 -33.67
C GLY A 45 -12.45 5.97 -34.76
N LYS A 46 -11.65 7.00 -34.44
CA LYS A 46 -11.29 8.09 -35.36
C LYS A 46 -9.99 8.75 -34.95
N GLU A 47 -9.33 9.38 -35.91
CA GLU A 47 -8.15 10.20 -35.67
C GLU A 47 -8.46 11.42 -34.80
N VAL A 48 -7.50 11.79 -33.96
CA VAL A 48 -7.63 12.92 -33.03
C VAL A 48 -6.42 13.83 -33.14
N ARG A 49 -6.69 15.13 -33.30
CA ARG A 49 -5.65 16.15 -33.29
C ARG A 49 -4.97 16.22 -31.91
N GLU A 50 -3.65 16.21 -31.91
CA GLU A 50 -2.84 16.29 -30.68
C GLU A 50 -3.21 17.48 -29.81
N GLY A 51 -3.43 18.66 -30.40
CA GLY A 51 -3.85 19.86 -29.66
C GLY A 51 -5.18 19.68 -28.90
N ALA A 52 -6.10 18.85 -29.39
CA ALA A 52 -7.35 18.56 -28.68
C ALA A 52 -7.09 17.70 -27.42
N ILE A 53 -6.11 16.79 -27.48
CA ILE A 53 -5.68 15.98 -26.34
C ILE A 53 -4.95 16.86 -25.32
N VAL A 54 -4.05 17.75 -25.76
CA VAL A 54 -3.37 18.72 -24.87
C VAL A 54 -4.38 19.58 -24.12
N MET A 55 -5.39 20.11 -24.82
CA MET A 55 -6.46 20.91 -24.20
C MET A 55 -7.30 20.11 -23.20
N ALA A 56 -7.56 18.84 -23.49
CA ALA A 56 -8.25 17.96 -22.55
C ALA A 56 -7.39 17.68 -21.30
N LEU A 57 -6.09 17.42 -21.47
CA LEU A 57 -5.15 17.21 -20.37
C LEU A 57 -4.99 18.45 -19.49
N LYS A 58 -4.87 19.65 -20.08
CA LYS A 58 -4.77 20.91 -19.33
C LYS A 58 -6.02 21.19 -18.49
N ARG A 59 -7.21 20.95 -19.05
CA ARG A 59 -8.46 21.10 -18.29
C ARG A 59 -8.56 20.07 -17.16
N LEU A 60 -8.09 18.85 -17.42
CA LEU A 60 -8.07 17.80 -16.42
C LEU A 60 -7.08 18.12 -15.28
N SER A 61 -5.89 18.68 -15.57
CA SER A 61 -4.91 19.06 -14.54
C SER A 61 -5.49 20.10 -13.57
N GLU A 62 -6.13 21.15 -14.09
CA GLU A 62 -6.81 22.20 -13.29
C GLU A 62 -7.87 21.61 -12.34
N HIS A 63 -8.57 20.56 -12.75
CA HIS A 63 -9.55 19.86 -11.90
C HIS A 63 -8.93 18.87 -10.91
N LEU A 64 -7.79 18.27 -11.25
CA LEU A 64 -7.11 17.25 -10.45
C LEU A 64 -6.28 17.85 -9.32
N GLU A 65 -5.62 18.99 -9.56
CA GLU A 65 -4.95 19.81 -8.54
C GLU A 65 -5.84 20.00 -7.31
N PHE A 66 -7.13 20.21 -7.53
CA PHE A 66 -8.10 20.42 -6.46
C PHE A 66 -8.58 19.13 -5.80
N ARG A 67 -8.76 18.02 -6.53
CA ARG A 67 -9.47 16.83 -6.00
C ARG A 67 -8.59 15.77 -5.35
N ALA A 68 -7.38 15.52 -5.89
CA ALA A 68 -6.52 14.46 -5.38
C ALA A 68 -5.91 14.84 -4.02
N THR A 69 -5.36 16.05 -3.94
CA THR A 69 -4.73 16.59 -2.73
C THR A 69 -5.72 16.70 -1.58
N HIS A 70 -6.95 17.20 -1.80
CA HIS A 70 -7.92 17.37 -0.70
C HIS A 70 -8.38 16.05 -0.09
N LYS A 71 -8.61 15.00 -0.88
CA LYS A 71 -9.06 13.70 -0.36
C LYS A 71 -7.96 13.01 0.44
N ILE A 72 -6.74 13.00 -0.10
CA ILE A 72 -5.59 12.40 0.58
C ILE A 72 -5.25 13.20 1.84
N VAL A 73 -5.17 14.53 1.76
CA VAL A 73 -4.94 15.40 2.92
C VAL A 73 -6.03 15.21 3.98
N LYS A 74 -7.30 15.02 3.59
CA LYS A 74 -8.37 14.73 4.54
C LYS A 74 -8.16 13.39 5.24
N VAL A 75 -7.78 12.34 4.53
CA VAL A 75 -7.44 11.03 5.12
C VAL A 75 -6.24 11.15 6.05
N LEU A 76 -5.18 11.86 5.66
CA LEU A 76 -3.98 12.07 6.47
C LEU A 76 -4.27 12.90 7.73
N LYS A 77 -5.09 13.96 7.63
CA LYS A 77 -5.51 14.77 8.79
C LYS A 77 -6.38 13.97 9.78
N ASN A 78 -7.05 12.94 9.30
CA ASN A 78 -7.90 12.06 10.08
C ASN A 78 -7.23 10.72 10.38
N ILE A 79 -5.88 10.65 10.32
CA ILE A 79 -5.16 9.50 10.87
C ILE A 79 -5.53 9.41 12.36
N GLY A 80 -5.97 8.22 12.76
CA GLY A 80 -6.37 7.95 14.12
C GLY A 80 -5.18 7.72 15.03
N GLU A 81 -5.39 6.88 16.03
CA GLU A 81 -4.35 6.54 17.00
C GLU A 81 -3.13 5.90 16.33
N ILE A 82 -1.95 6.38 16.74
CA ILE A 82 -0.65 5.78 16.43
C ILE A 82 -0.15 5.11 17.71
N THR A 83 0.06 3.80 17.66
CA THR A 83 0.58 3.03 18.77
C THR A 83 1.97 2.52 18.43
N VAL A 84 2.93 2.70 19.35
CA VAL A 84 4.29 2.19 19.20
C VAL A 84 4.55 1.11 20.25
N ARG A 85 5.10 -0.02 19.81
CA ARG A 85 5.55 -1.13 20.68
C ARG A 85 7.01 -1.42 20.39
N SER A 86 7.88 -1.16 21.35
CA SER A 86 9.30 -1.51 21.28
C SER A 86 9.54 -2.92 21.82
N SER A 87 10.81 -3.36 21.84
CA SER A 87 11.21 -4.63 22.45
C SER A 87 10.57 -5.84 21.76
N LEU A 88 10.65 -5.84 20.43
CA LEU A 88 10.13 -6.93 19.60
C LEU A 88 11.27 -7.75 19.00
N VAL A 89 10.95 -9.01 18.75
CA VAL A 89 11.78 -9.97 18.01
C VAL A 89 10.96 -10.53 16.87
N ASP A 90 11.54 -10.57 15.68
CA ASP A 90 11.00 -11.20 14.49
C ASP A 90 11.72 -12.52 14.23
N PHE A 91 10.93 -13.56 13.97
CA PHE A 91 11.38 -14.88 13.61
C PHE A 91 10.79 -15.27 12.26
N THR A 92 11.65 -15.66 11.33
CA THR A 92 11.25 -16.22 10.04
C THR A 92 11.54 -17.71 10.03
N PHE A 93 10.51 -18.51 9.76
CA PHE A 93 10.60 -19.96 9.61
C PHE A 93 10.13 -20.38 8.22
N LEU A 94 10.69 -21.47 7.69
CA LEU A 94 10.12 -22.11 6.50
C LEU A 94 8.82 -22.83 6.85
N THR A 95 7.89 -22.87 5.91
CA THR A 95 6.68 -23.68 6.06
C THR A 95 7.01 -25.16 6.15
N SER A 96 6.45 -25.85 7.13
CA SER A 96 6.52 -27.30 7.32
C SER A 96 5.13 -27.87 7.59
N GLU A 97 5.02 -29.19 7.73
CA GLU A 97 3.76 -29.85 8.10
C GLU A 97 3.37 -29.58 9.57
N SER A 98 4.35 -29.42 10.46
CA SER A 98 4.16 -29.23 11.91
C SER A 98 4.01 -27.76 12.33
N ILE A 99 4.40 -26.80 11.49
CA ILE A 99 4.52 -25.40 11.92
C ILE A 99 3.21 -24.77 12.38
N LEU A 100 2.08 -25.17 11.78
CA LEU A 100 0.76 -24.67 12.20
C LEU A 100 0.35 -25.22 13.56
N GLU A 101 0.77 -26.44 13.90
CA GLU A 101 0.55 -27.00 15.23
C GLU A 101 1.35 -26.24 16.29
N LYS A 102 2.62 -25.93 16.00
CA LYS A 102 3.45 -25.07 16.87
C LYS A 102 2.83 -23.67 17.00
N GLN A 103 2.30 -23.09 15.91
CA GLN A 103 1.61 -21.80 15.98
C GLN A 103 0.34 -21.87 16.85
N ALA A 104 -0.42 -22.96 16.79
CA ALA A 104 -1.57 -23.16 17.68
C ALA A 104 -1.16 -23.26 19.16
N GLN A 105 -0.02 -23.89 19.46
CA GLN A 105 0.56 -23.91 20.80
C GLN A 105 0.96 -22.50 21.26
N LEU A 106 1.62 -21.73 20.40
CA LEU A 106 1.97 -20.34 20.66
C LEU A 106 0.72 -19.48 20.94
N MET A 107 -0.39 -19.71 20.23
CA MET A 107 -1.64 -18.96 20.46
C MET A 107 -2.20 -19.19 21.85
N ARG A 108 -2.07 -20.40 22.40
CA ARG A 108 -2.48 -20.69 23.78
C ARG A 108 -1.64 -19.92 24.78
N GLU A 109 -0.35 -19.77 24.53
CA GLU A 109 0.54 -19.02 25.42
C GLU A 109 0.28 -17.52 25.35
N ILE A 110 0.06 -16.97 24.16
CA ILE A 110 -0.32 -15.55 24.00
C ILE A 110 -1.67 -15.26 24.64
N HIS A 111 -2.64 -16.17 24.54
CA HIS A 111 -3.95 -16.00 25.19
C HIS A 111 -3.84 -15.86 26.72
N ARG A 112 -2.84 -16.50 27.35
CA ARG A 112 -2.56 -16.37 28.79
C ARG A 112 -1.85 -15.06 29.15
N ASN A 113 -1.24 -14.40 28.18
CA ASN A 113 -0.42 -13.20 28.34
C ASN A 113 -0.97 -12.05 27.46
N PRO A 114 -2.13 -11.45 27.80
CA PRO A 114 -2.83 -10.50 26.93
C PRO A 114 -2.03 -9.22 26.61
N ASP A 115 -1.03 -8.88 27.42
CA ASP A 115 -0.17 -7.71 27.20
C ASP A 115 0.96 -7.95 26.20
N VAL A 116 1.16 -9.19 25.73
CA VAL A 116 2.18 -9.53 24.75
C VAL A 116 1.76 -9.02 23.37
N PHE A 117 2.65 -8.27 22.75
CA PHE A 117 2.50 -7.95 21.34
C PHE A 117 2.76 -9.20 20.50
N TYR A 118 1.86 -9.48 19.56
CA TYR A 118 2.00 -10.59 18.64
C TYR A 118 1.43 -10.22 17.27
N THR A 119 2.18 -10.56 16.22
CA THR A 119 1.68 -10.66 14.86
C THR A 119 2.29 -11.86 14.17
N SER A 120 1.54 -12.47 13.26
CA SER A 120 2.08 -13.46 12.33
C SER A 120 1.59 -13.22 10.93
N SER A 121 2.46 -13.43 9.97
CA SER A 121 2.13 -13.42 8.55
C SER A 121 2.68 -14.67 7.88
N ARG A 122 1.87 -15.29 7.04
CA ARG A 122 2.26 -16.46 6.25
C ARG A 122 2.44 -16.03 4.79
N GLY A 123 3.67 -16.17 4.30
CA GLY A 123 3.99 -16.12 2.89
C GLY A 123 3.76 -17.48 2.22
N VAL A 124 4.21 -17.61 0.96
CA VAL A 124 4.08 -18.86 0.20
C VAL A 124 4.93 -19.98 0.80
N ASN A 125 6.17 -19.65 1.21
CA ASN A 125 7.16 -20.63 1.68
C ASN A 125 7.65 -20.36 3.11
N GLU A 126 7.19 -19.27 3.72
CA GLU A 126 7.70 -18.81 5.02
C GLU A 126 6.59 -18.29 5.91
N ILE A 127 6.85 -18.32 7.21
CA ILE A 127 6.02 -17.74 8.24
C ILE A 127 6.89 -16.78 9.04
N ASN A 128 6.44 -15.55 9.17
CA ASN A 128 7.04 -14.55 10.05
C ASN A 128 6.21 -14.44 11.33
N ILE A 129 6.89 -14.43 12.47
CA ILE A 129 6.32 -14.25 13.80
C ILE A 129 7.05 -13.10 14.47
N VAL A 130 6.34 -12.00 14.68
CA VAL A 130 6.84 -10.87 15.48
C VAL A 130 6.17 -10.90 16.84
N VAL A 131 6.97 -10.94 17.90
CA VAL A 131 6.49 -11.05 19.28
C VAL A 131 7.29 -10.13 20.21
N SER A 132 6.74 -9.81 21.39
CA SER A 132 7.54 -9.22 22.47
C SER A 132 8.73 -10.11 22.85
N ASP A 133 9.91 -9.51 23.04
CA ASP A 133 11.18 -10.16 23.37
C ASP A 133 11.12 -11.11 24.59
N ARG A 134 10.26 -10.84 25.57
CA ARG A 134 10.01 -11.74 26.70
C ARG A 134 9.54 -13.15 26.33
N LEU A 135 8.99 -13.36 25.13
CA LEU A 135 8.64 -14.70 24.62
C LEU A 135 9.72 -15.32 23.72
N GLU A 136 10.86 -14.66 23.54
CA GLU A 136 11.95 -15.12 22.66
C GLU A 136 12.37 -16.57 22.96
N ARG A 137 12.69 -16.86 24.22
CA ARG A 137 13.10 -18.22 24.63
C ARG A 137 12.00 -19.26 24.39
N TYR A 138 10.75 -18.90 24.69
CA TYR A 138 9.62 -19.78 24.51
C TYR A 138 9.42 -20.14 23.03
N ILE A 139 9.58 -19.17 22.11
CA ILE A 139 9.52 -19.44 20.67
C ILE A 139 10.67 -20.33 20.23
N GLU A 140 11.90 -20.06 20.66
CA GLU A 140 13.06 -20.88 20.30
C GLU A 140 12.90 -22.35 20.73
N GLU A 141 12.35 -22.59 21.92
CA GLU A 141 12.06 -23.93 22.42
C GLU A 141 10.93 -24.60 21.64
N LEU A 142 9.81 -23.88 21.45
CA LEU A 142 8.61 -24.41 20.80
C LEU A 142 8.83 -24.75 19.32
N PHE A 143 9.61 -23.92 18.61
CA PHE A 143 9.91 -24.07 17.19
C PHE A 143 11.29 -24.71 16.94
N SER A 144 11.88 -25.37 17.93
CA SER A 144 13.23 -25.99 17.83
C SER A 144 13.37 -27.04 16.72
N GLU A 145 12.27 -27.71 16.35
CA GLU A 145 12.22 -28.69 15.25
C GLU A 145 11.95 -28.04 13.89
N GLU A 146 11.61 -26.74 13.87
CA GLU A 146 11.30 -25.99 12.66
C GLU A 146 12.55 -25.34 12.09
N ARG A 147 12.57 -25.15 10.77
CA ARG A 147 13.71 -24.51 10.11
C ARG A 147 13.59 -22.99 10.15
N MET A 148 14.23 -22.37 11.14
CA MET A 148 14.41 -20.92 11.23
C MET A 148 15.41 -20.43 10.17
N THR A 149 15.05 -19.42 9.39
CA THR A 149 15.90 -18.79 8.38
C THR A 149 16.46 -17.46 8.84
N GLN A 150 15.72 -16.74 9.67
CA GLN A 150 16.11 -15.42 10.16
C GLN A 150 15.56 -15.17 11.56
N LYS A 151 16.34 -14.42 12.34
CA LYS A 151 15.92 -13.83 13.61
C LYS A 151 16.43 -12.39 13.67
N VAL A 152 15.57 -11.44 13.97
CA VAL A 152 15.92 -10.03 14.12
C VAL A 152 15.40 -9.53 15.46
N THR A 153 16.30 -9.02 16.30
CA THR A 153 15.99 -8.47 17.62
C THR A 153 15.99 -6.94 17.57
N ASN A 154 15.64 -6.30 18.70
CA ASN A 154 15.62 -4.84 18.86
C ASN A 154 14.68 -4.14 17.86
N LEU A 155 13.55 -4.77 17.55
CA LEU A 155 12.55 -4.20 16.66
C LEU A 155 11.53 -3.37 17.44
N ALA A 156 10.85 -2.50 16.70
CA ALA A 156 9.67 -1.79 17.16
C ALA A 156 8.58 -1.85 16.09
N SER A 157 7.32 -1.96 16.52
CA SER A 157 6.15 -1.88 15.68
C SER A 157 5.49 -0.51 15.83
N VAL A 158 5.16 0.10 14.69
CA VAL A 158 4.33 1.31 14.62
C VAL A 158 3.02 0.92 13.95
N THR A 159 1.93 0.99 14.71
CA THR A 159 0.58 0.72 14.21
C THR A 159 -0.15 2.05 14.01
N VAL A 160 -0.70 2.26 12.83
CA VAL A 160 -1.45 3.47 12.49
C VAL A 160 -2.89 3.09 12.15
N LYS A 161 -3.85 3.59 12.92
CA LYS A 161 -5.27 3.41 12.61
C LYS A 161 -5.69 4.37 11.51
N LEU A 162 -5.89 3.84 10.31
CA LEU A 162 -6.39 4.63 9.18
C LEU A 162 -7.93 4.77 9.23
N PRO A 163 -8.48 5.93 8.80
CA PRO A 163 -9.93 6.13 8.75
C PRO A 163 -10.56 5.29 7.63
N HIS A 164 -11.85 4.94 7.76
CA HIS A 164 -12.57 4.03 6.84
C HIS A 164 -12.52 4.47 5.36
N GLU A 165 -12.41 5.77 5.11
CA GLU A 165 -12.31 6.33 3.76
C GLU A 165 -11.04 5.88 3.02
N ASN A 166 -10.01 5.38 3.72
CA ASN A 166 -8.74 4.93 3.14
C ASN A 166 -8.91 3.84 2.08
N VAL A 167 -9.89 2.94 2.22
CA VAL A 167 -10.15 1.82 1.29
C VAL A 167 -10.50 2.33 -0.11
N THR A 168 -11.06 3.53 -0.21
CA THR A 168 -11.59 4.10 -1.45
C THR A 168 -10.70 5.17 -2.07
N VAL A 169 -9.61 5.56 -1.41
CA VAL A 169 -8.71 6.61 -1.87
C VAL A 169 -7.36 6.00 -2.26
N PRO A 170 -7.11 5.76 -3.57
CA PRO A 170 -5.81 5.33 -4.04
C PRO A 170 -4.71 6.33 -3.67
N GLY A 171 -3.52 5.81 -3.38
CA GLY A 171 -2.33 6.64 -3.13
C GLY A 171 -2.11 7.05 -1.68
N VAL A 172 -3.02 6.76 -0.73
CA VAL A 172 -2.83 7.10 0.70
C VAL A 172 -1.52 6.51 1.26
N TYR A 173 -1.22 5.24 0.97
CA TYR A 173 0.01 4.61 1.43
C TYR A 173 1.27 5.26 0.87
N TYR A 174 1.25 5.69 -0.39
CA TYR A 174 2.36 6.41 -0.99
C TYR A 174 2.69 7.65 -0.15
N PHE A 175 1.70 8.48 0.16
CA PHE A 175 1.91 9.68 0.97
C PHE A 175 2.36 9.40 2.42
N ILE A 176 1.96 8.27 3.01
CA ILE A 176 2.44 7.88 4.35
C ILE A 176 3.93 7.52 4.32
N PHE A 177 4.38 6.87 3.25
CA PHE A 177 5.76 6.39 3.09
C PHE A 177 6.67 7.32 2.28
N GLN A 178 6.17 8.44 1.73
CA GLN A 178 6.90 9.39 0.86
C GLN A 178 7.87 10.30 1.64
N ARG A 179 8.65 9.77 2.58
CA ARG A 179 9.75 10.48 3.23
C ARG A 179 11.06 9.73 3.01
#